data_AF-A0A6M8NEJ8-F1
#
_entry.id   AF-A0A6M8NEJ8-F1
#
_cell.length_a   1.000
_cell.length_b   1.000
_cell.length_c   1.000
_cell.angle_alpha   90.00
_cell.angle_beta   90.00
_cell.angle_gamma   90.00
#
_symmetry.space_group_name_H-M   'P 1'
#
loop_
_entity.id
_entity.type
_entity.pdbx_description
1 polymer ?
#
loop_
_entity_poly.entity_id
_entity_poly.type
_entity_poly.pdbx_seq_one_letter_code
_entity_poly.pdbx_strand_id
1 'polypeptide(L)'
;MSKSIAKIHILMKNYRKKLRHIWEEYSFIEYYAPYLHENIKNGTLPPYEFEPFLNNRQLRKTTKRTSLSALDQVLKNSIKNRVLLDSIGIFEDYICNLAEIVYTDYPEKLKNNNKGQTEKEEQKYINFIMDSDTKEEMISKIIEEKLRSIFYGNPLDIFEKDKVQLSFGKYFTDNYQHVLDEYKEITATRNVIIHNNGKVDRKYLREVVGTSYNLRNRIILERQYLKKTLSILEGLAAISSKLVVENIYNGIPRGKLENSIKSFKNGVGKTV
;
A
#
# COMPACT_ATOMS: atom_id res chain seq x y z
N MET A 1 -24.66 -14.50 9.41
CA MET A 1 -23.64 -13.46 9.10
C MET A 1 -23.57 -13.37 7.58
N SER A 2 -23.76 -12.19 6.97
CA SER A 2 -23.74 -12.05 5.51
C SER A 2 -22.43 -12.64 4.93
N LYS A 3 -22.52 -13.35 3.80
CA LYS A 3 -21.37 -13.97 3.10
C LYS A 3 -20.26 -12.96 2.84
N SER A 4 -20.63 -11.71 2.56
CA SER A 4 -19.70 -10.62 2.27
C SER A 4 -19.02 -10.05 3.52
N ILE A 5 -19.73 -10.00 4.66
CA ILE A 5 -19.09 -9.67 5.95
C ILE A 5 -17.97 -10.68 6.24
N ALA A 6 -18.23 -11.98 6.05
CA ALA A 6 -17.22 -13.01 6.25
C ALA A 6 -16.01 -12.83 5.29
N LYS A 7 -16.27 -12.51 4.02
CA LYS A 7 -15.22 -12.19 3.04
C LYS A 7 -14.36 -11.01 3.51
N ILE A 8 -14.96 -9.92 3.99
CA ILE A 8 -14.21 -8.74 4.49
C ILE A 8 -13.33 -9.10 5.68
N HIS A 9 -13.82 -9.92 6.61
CA HIS A 9 -13.02 -10.39 7.75
C HIS A 9 -11.82 -11.25 7.31
N ILE A 10 -12.02 -12.13 6.33
CA ILE A 10 -10.96 -12.94 5.73
C ILE A 10 -9.95 -12.06 4.99
N LEU A 11 -10.44 -11.08 4.22
CA LEU A 11 -9.62 -10.11 3.51
C LEU A 11 -8.69 -9.36 4.49
N MET A 12 -9.24 -8.84 5.59
CA MET A 12 -8.45 -8.16 6.63
C MET A 12 -7.42 -9.08 7.29
N LYS A 13 -7.80 -10.34 7.59
CA LYS A 13 -6.87 -11.33 8.15
C LYS A 13 -5.69 -11.58 7.22
N ASN A 14 -5.95 -11.74 5.92
CA ASN A 14 -4.93 -12.02 4.91
C ASN A 14 -4.03 -10.80 4.67
N TYR A 15 -4.62 -9.61 4.56
CA TYR A 15 -3.89 -8.35 4.44
C TYR A 15 -2.93 -8.12 5.60
N ARG A 16 -3.39 -8.29 6.84
CA ARG A 16 -2.54 -8.18 8.03
C ARG A 16 -1.40 -9.20 8.01
N LYS A 17 -1.66 -10.43 7.56
CA LYS A 17 -0.61 -11.45 7.41
C LYS A 17 0.46 -10.98 6.42
N LYS A 18 0.06 -10.44 5.26
CA LYS A 18 0.99 -9.91 4.24
C LYS A 18 1.85 -8.75 4.79
N LEU A 19 1.23 -7.76 5.44
CA LEU A 19 1.98 -6.64 6.05
C LEU A 19 2.97 -7.12 7.11
N ARG A 20 2.54 -8.06 7.96
CA ARG A 20 3.41 -8.64 8.98
C ARG A 20 4.62 -9.34 8.36
N HIS A 21 4.42 -10.09 7.28
CA HIS A 21 5.53 -10.75 6.57
C HIS A 21 6.55 -9.74 6.02
N ILE A 22 6.11 -8.63 5.44
CA ILE A 22 7.03 -7.55 4.99
C ILE A 22 7.89 -7.06 6.16
N TRP A 23 7.26 -6.82 7.32
CA TRP A 23 7.99 -6.36 8.50
C TRP A 23 8.93 -7.40 9.09
N GLU A 24 8.50 -8.67 9.11
CA GLU A 24 9.31 -9.80 9.56
C GLU A 24 10.54 -9.99 8.66
N GLU A 25 10.39 -9.93 7.33
CA GLU A 25 11.50 -10.00 6.37
C GLU A 25 12.51 -8.87 6.59
N TYR A 26 12.03 -7.64 6.71
CA TYR A 26 12.88 -6.48 7.02
C TYR A 26 13.63 -6.66 8.35
N SER A 27 12.90 -7.03 9.41
CA SER A 27 13.48 -7.18 10.74
C SER A 27 14.48 -8.33 10.80
N PHE A 28 14.22 -9.42 10.08
CA PHE A 28 15.13 -10.55 9.97
C PHE A 28 16.46 -10.13 9.33
N ILE A 29 16.40 -9.46 8.17
CA ILE A 29 17.60 -8.99 7.46
C ILE A 29 18.37 -7.99 8.32
N GLU A 30 17.68 -7.01 8.90
CA GLU A 30 18.29 -5.99 9.76
C GLU A 30 18.99 -6.62 10.98
N TYR A 31 18.38 -7.63 11.59
CA TYR A 31 18.93 -8.32 12.75
C TYR A 31 20.17 -9.17 12.42
N TYR A 32 20.13 -9.95 11.35
CA TYR A 32 21.22 -10.88 11.01
C TYR A 32 22.36 -10.23 10.22
N ALA A 33 22.13 -9.10 9.56
CA ALA A 33 23.13 -8.50 8.70
C ALA A 33 24.46 -8.11 9.38
N PRO A 34 24.49 -7.58 10.62
CA PRO A 34 25.76 -7.34 11.32
C PRO A 34 26.59 -8.62 11.48
N TYR A 35 25.95 -9.74 11.79
CA TYR A 35 26.61 -11.05 11.91
C TYR A 35 27.15 -11.52 10.56
N LEU A 36 26.36 -11.40 9.49
CA LEU A 36 26.81 -11.74 8.14
C LEU A 36 28.00 -10.87 7.73
N HIS A 37 27.94 -9.57 8.01
CA HIS A 37 29.01 -8.62 7.71
C HIS A 37 30.32 -9.01 8.39
N GLU A 38 30.30 -9.25 9.72
CA GLU A 38 31.51 -9.62 10.47
C GLU A 38 32.05 -10.99 10.05
N ASN A 39 31.20 -11.98 9.80
CA ASN A 39 31.66 -13.30 9.36
C ASN A 39 32.27 -13.29 7.96
N ILE A 40 31.72 -12.49 7.02
CA ILE A 40 32.35 -12.28 5.70
C ILE A 40 33.67 -11.52 5.86
N LYS A 41 33.71 -10.51 6.73
CA LYS A 41 34.90 -9.72 7.03
C LYS A 41 36.00 -10.56 7.68
N ASN A 42 35.68 -11.56 8.48
CA ASN A 42 36.67 -12.45 9.11
C ASN A 42 37.00 -13.67 8.24
N GLY A 43 36.32 -13.86 7.10
CA GLY A 43 36.54 -14.99 6.21
C GLY A 43 35.90 -16.29 6.70
N THR A 44 35.11 -16.25 7.76
CA THR A 44 34.34 -17.38 8.30
C THR A 44 33.19 -17.76 7.38
N LEU A 45 32.55 -16.77 6.75
CA LEU A 45 31.60 -16.98 5.66
C LEU A 45 32.26 -16.69 4.31
N PRO A 46 32.15 -17.62 3.34
CA PRO A 46 32.72 -17.38 2.02
C PRO A 46 31.92 -16.28 1.28
N PRO A 47 32.57 -15.56 0.35
CA PRO A 47 31.87 -14.70 -0.60
C PRO A 47 30.77 -15.46 -1.35
N TYR A 48 29.62 -14.83 -1.57
CA TYR A 48 28.48 -15.48 -2.23
C TYR A 48 28.74 -15.69 -3.73
N GLU A 49 28.03 -16.67 -4.31
CA GLU A 49 27.99 -16.96 -5.73
C GLU A 49 26.60 -16.59 -6.27
N PHE A 50 26.54 -16.12 -7.51
CA PHE A 50 25.27 -15.79 -8.15
C PHE A 50 25.28 -16.11 -9.64
N GLU A 51 24.10 -16.37 -10.18
CA GLU A 51 23.88 -16.49 -11.61
C GLU A 51 23.71 -15.09 -12.24
N PRO A 52 24.53 -14.71 -13.23
CA PRO A 52 24.40 -13.42 -13.89
C PRO A 52 23.11 -13.32 -14.72
N PHE A 53 22.41 -12.19 -14.61
CA PHE A 53 21.13 -11.95 -15.30
C PHE A 53 21.17 -12.14 -16.84
N LEU A 54 22.30 -11.83 -17.50
CA LEU A 54 22.43 -11.91 -18.96
C LEU A 54 23.24 -13.12 -19.45
N ASN A 55 23.77 -13.96 -18.54
CA ASN A 55 24.64 -15.06 -18.93
C ASN A 55 24.31 -16.32 -18.12
N ASN A 56 23.59 -17.23 -18.77
CA ASN A 56 22.94 -18.38 -18.14
C ASN A 56 23.85 -19.60 -18.03
N ARG A 57 25.18 -19.44 -18.17
CA ARG A 57 26.08 -20.59 -18.34
C ARG A 57 27.16 -20.73 -17.28
N GLN A 58 27.42 -19.73 -16.43
CA GLN A 58 28.40 -19.84 -15.35
C GLN A 58 28.03 -19.03 -14.10
N LEU A 59 28.08 -19.69 -12.94
CA LEU A 59 28.04 -19.04 -11.64
C LEU A 59 29.25 -18.12 -11.47
N ARG A 60 29.00 -16.88 -11.01
CA ARG A 60 30.06 -15.93 -10.67
C ARG A 60 30.25 -15.89 -9.17
N LYS A 61 31.48 -16.15 -8.74
CA LYS A 61 31.90 -15.94 -7.37
C LYS A 61 32.29 -14.49 -7.12
N THR A 62 31.76 -13.92 -6.06
CA THR A 62 32.09 -12.53 -5.67
C THR A 62 33.41 -12.45 -4.92
N THR A 63 34.02 -11.26 -4.89
CA THR A 63 35.09 -10.98 -3.94
C THR A 63 34.50 -10.62 -2.58
N LYS A 64 35.26 -10.78 -1.50
CA LYS A 64 34.89 -10.33 -0.15
C LYS A 64 34.38 -8.88 -0.13
N ARG A 65 35.11 -7.96 -0.79
CA ARG A 65 34.72 -6.55 -0.90
C ARG A 65 33.36 -6.39 -1.58
N THR A 66 33.13 -7.13 -2.66
CA THR A 66 31.87 -7.12 -3.40
C THR A 66 30.73 -7.67 -2.54
N SER A 67 30.94 -8.75 -1.79
CA SER A 67 29.92 -9.33 -0.91
C SER A 67 29.49 -8.34 0.19
N LEU A 68 30.47 -7.70 0.85
CA LEU A 68 30.19 -6.67 1.86
C LEU A 68 29.45 -5.47 1.26
N SER A 69 29.88 -5.01 0.08
CA SER A 69 29.24 -3.89 -0.62
C SER A 69 27.78 -4.22 -1.02
N ALA A 70 27.52 -5.46 -1.45
CA ALA A 70 26.17 -5.92 -1.78
C ALA A 70 25.27 -5.96 -0.54
N LEU A 71 25.77 -6.49 0.59
CA LEU A 71 25.04 -6.50 1.86
C LEU A 71 24.71 -5.08 2.32
N ASP A 72 25.68 -4.17 2.26
CA ASP A 72 25.49 -2.74 2.57
C ASP A 72 24.42 -2.09 1.69
N GLN A 73 24.42 -2.38 0.39
CA GLN A 73 23.43 -1.85 -0.55
C GLN A 73 22.02 -2.38 -0.25
N VAL A 74 21.91 -3.66 0.11
CA VAL A 74 20.64 -4.26 0.53
C VAL A 74 20.08 -3.53 1.75
N LEU A 75 20.90 -3.31 2.77
CA LEU A 75 20.49 -2.68 4.03
C LEU A 75 20.17 -1.19 3.91
N LYS A 76 21.02 -0.44 3.19
CA LYS A 76 20.90 1.02 3.10
C LYS A 76 19.70 1.44 2.26
N ASN A 77 19.46 0.75 1.14
CA ASN A 77 18.50 1.20 0.14
C ASN A 77 17.47 0.13 -0.24
N SER A 78 17.91 -1.07 -0.64
CA SER A 78 17.03 -2.03 -1.33
C SER A 78 15.87 -2.49 -0.45
N ILE A 79 16.16 -2.98 0.76
CA ILE A 79 15.14 -3.57 1.62
C ILE A 79 14.17 -2.51 2.14
N LYS A 80 14.66 -1.31 2.45
CA LYS A 80 13.83 -0.22 2.98
C LYS A 80 12.86 0.32 1.94
N ASN A 81 13.35 0.52 0.71
CA ASN A 81 12.49 0.89 -0.40
C ASN A 81 11.44 -0.19 -0.66
N ARG A 82 11.86 -1.46 -0.65
CA ARG A 82 10.94 -2.60 -0.81
C ARG A 82 9.84 -2.61 0.25
N VAL A 83 10.17 -2.42 1.53
CA VAL A 83 9.17 -2.34 2.61
C VAL A 83 8.13 -1.25 2.33
N LEU A 84 8.57 -0.06 1.95
CA LEU A 84 7.65 1.04 1.63
C LEU A 84 6.78 0.72 0.42
N LEU A 85 7.39 0.28 -0.68
CA LEU A 85 6.68 0.04 -1.95
C LEU A 85 5.73 -1.15 -1.84
N ASP A 86 6.17 -2.26 -1.28
CA ASP A 86 5.36 -3.47 -1.12
C ASP A 86 4.20 -3.22 -0.14
N SER A 87 4.42 -2.46 0.95
CA SER A 87 3.34 -2.17 1.91
C SER A 87 2.26 -1.27 1.30
N ILE A 88 2.63 -0.24 0.52
CA ILE A 88 1.68 0.61 -0.20
C ILE A 88 0.94 -0.20 -1.27
N GLY A 89 1.65 -1.00 -2.07
CA GLY A 89 1.02 -1.81 -3.12
C GLY A 89 0.00 -2.80 -2.56
N ILE A 90 0.33 -3.48 -1.46
CA ILE A 90 -0.60 -4.39 -0.79
C ILE A 90 -1.79 -3.66 -0.16
N PHE A 91 -1.61 -2.40 0.28
CA PHE A 91 -2.70 -1.56 0.78
C PHE A 91 -3.64 -1.10 -0.35
N GLU A 92 -3.10 -0.64 -1.47
CA GLU A 92 -3.89 -0.24 -2.65
C GLU A 92 -4.71 -1.44 -3.15
N ASP A 93 -4.07 -2.62 -3.30
CA ASP A 93 -4.73 -3.89 -3.62
C ASP A 93 -5.85 -4.22 -2.61
N TYR A 94 -5.59 -4.05 -1.32
CA TYR A 94 -6.60 -4.29 -0.29
C TYR A 94 -7.84 -3.40 -0.43
N ILE A 95 -7.66 -2.10 -0.65
CA ILE A 95 -8.79 -1.17 -0.81
C ILE A 95 -9.54 -1.48 -2.12
N CYS A 96 -8.86 -1.86 -3.20
CA CYS A 96 -9.49 -2.36 -4.42
C CYS A 96 -10.40 -3.57 -4.12
N ASN A 97 -9.86 -4.60 -3.46
CA ASN A 97 -10.61 -5.80 -3.10
C ASN A 97 -11.79 -5.49 -2.17
N LEU A 98 -11.63 -4.56 -1.23
CA LEU A 98 -12.72 -4.13 -0.35
C LEU A 98 -13.84 -3.46 -1.15
N ALA A 99 -13.49 -2.58 -2.08
CA ALA A 99 -14.45 -1.90 -2.92
C ALA A 99 -15.13 -2.85 -3.92
N GLU A 100 -14.40 -3.81 -4.48
CA GLU A 100 -14.93 -4.83 -5.38
C GLU A 100 -15.99 -5.71 -4.68
N ILE A 101 -15.76 -6.10 -3.42
CA ILE A 101 -16.77 -6.81 -2.61
C ILE A 101 -18.06 -5.97 -2.53
N VAL A 102 -17.93 -4.67 -2.24
CA VAL A 102 -19.08 -3.76 -2.13
C VAL A 102 -19.78 -3.59 -3.47
N TYR A 103 -19.05 -3.33 -4.55
CA TYR A 103 -19.63 -3.08 -5.87
C TYR A 103 -20.25 -4.32 -6.50
N THR A 104 -19.78 -5.51 -6.14
CA THR A 104 -20.40 -6.77 -6.59
C THR A 104 -21.77 -6.95 -5.94
N ASP A 105 -21.91 -6.62 -4.65
CA ASP A 105 -23.19 -6.74 -3.93
C ASP A 105 -24.12 -5.54 -4.17
N TYR A 106 -23.54 -4.35 -4.40
CA TYR A 106 -24.22 -3.06 -4.58
C TYR A 106 -23.70 -2.31 -5.82
N PRO A 107 -23.96 -2.81 -7.04
CA PRO A 107 -23.44 -2.21 -8.27
C PRO A 107 -23.88 -0.76 -8.50
N GLU A 108 -24.98 -0.31 -7.88
CA GLU A 108 -25.43 1.07 -7.97
C GLU A 108 -24.44 2.09 -7.40
N LYS A 109 -23.54 1.66 -6.49
CA LYS A 109 -22.41 2.46 -6.00
C LYS A 109 -21.30 2.65 -7.05
N LEU A 110 -21.41 2.01 -8.21
CA LEU A 110 -20.56 2.33 -9.36
C LEU A 110 -20.96 3.64 -10.04
N LYS A 111 -22.18 4.15 -9.83
CA LYS A 111 -22.63 5.39 -10.45
C LYS A 111 -21.75 6.57 -10.02
N ASN A 112 -21.15 7.25 -10.99
CA ASN A 112 -20.43 8.49 -10.73
C ASN A 112 -21.44 9.59 -10.38
N ASN A 113 -21.22 10.29 -9.26
CA ASN A 113 -21.95 11.52 -8.95
C ASN A 113 -21.48 12.72 -9.80
N ASN A 114 -20.44 12.54 -10.61
CA ASN A 114 -19.96 13.57 -11.53
C ASN A 114 -20.86 13.60 -12.76
N LYS A 115 -21.75 14.60 -12.78
CA LYS A 115 -22.54 15.01 -13.94
C LYS A 115 -21.58 15.46 -15.05
N GLY A 116 -21.28 14.57 -15.99
CA GLY A 116 -20.40 14.84 -17.12
C GLY A 116 -19.64 13.59 -17.53
N GLN A 117 -20.35 12.57 -17.99
CA GLN A 117 -19.70 11.52 -18.77
C GLN A 117 -19.16 12.17 -20.04
N THR A 118 -17.87 12.00 -20.29
CA THR A 118 -17.28 12.42 -21.55
C THR A 118 -17.62 11.35 -22.61
N GLU A 119 -17.79 11.74 -23.87
CA GLU A 119 -18.07 10.80 -24.98
C GLU A 119 -17.08 9.61 -25.02
N LYS A 120 -15.82 9.85 -24.59
CA LYS A 120 -14.79 8.81 -24.45
C LYS A 120 -15.10 7.75 -23.39
N GLU A 121 -15.72 8.13 -22.27
CA GLU A 121 -16.13 7.18 -21.23
C GLU A 121 -17.32 6.34 -21.69
N GLU A 122 -18.28 6.95 -22.39
CA GLU A 122 -19.42 6.23 -22.98
C GLU A 122 -18.97 5.20 -24.01
N GLN A 123 -18.08 5.58 -24.94
CA GLN A 123 -17.50 4.67 -25.91
C GLN A 123 -16.77 3.49 -25.24
N LYS A 124 -16.08 3.76 -24.13
CA LYS A 124 -15.36 2.74 -23.36
C LYS A 124 -16.31 1.76 -22.68
N TYR A 125 -17.40 2.24 -22.09
CA TYR A 125 -18.42 1.36 -21.52
C TYR A 125 -19.14 0.54 -22.59
N ILE A 126 -19.39 1.10 -23.77
CA ILE A 126 -19.92 0.35 -24.92
C ILE A 126 -18.98 -0.78 -25.31
N ASN A 127 -17.68 -0.53 -25.42
CA ASN A 127 -16.71 -1.59 -25.72
C ASN A 127 -16.72 -2.68 -24.64
N PHE A 128 -16.77 -2.31 -23.36
CA PHE A 128 -16.87 -3.32 -22.29
C PHE A 128 -18.15 -4.15 -22.34
N ILE A 129 -19.28 -3.57 -22.76
CA ILE A 129 -20.53 -4.29 -22.99
C ILE A 129 -20.36 -5.27 -24.14
N MET A 130 -19.76 -4.84 -25.25
CA MET A 130 -19.59 -5.66 -26.47
C MET A 130 -18.57 -6.79 -26.28
N ASP A 131 -17.53 -6.57 -25.47
CA ASP A 131 -16.42 -7.50 -25.24
C ASP A 131 -16.69 -8.49 -24.10
N SER A 132 -17.87 -8.49 -23.49
CA SER A 132 -18.18 -9.35 -22.32
C SER A 132 -19.27 -10.36 -22.65
N ASP A 133 -19.04 -11.61 -22.29
CA ASP A 133 -19.98 -12.70 -22.56
C ASP A 133 -21.12 -12.73 -21.53
N THR A 134 -20.88 -12.18 -20.34
CA THR A 134 -21.83 -12.17 -19.23
C THR A 134 -21.93 -10.79 -18.57
N LYS A 135 -23.08 -10.56 -17.91
CA LYS A 135 -23.30 -9.35 -17.12
C LYS A 135 -22.28 -9.24 -15.98
N GLU A 136 -21.92 -10.36 -15.37
CA GLU A 136 -20.95 -10.45 -14.28
C GLU A 136 -19.56 -10.03 -14.75
N GLU A 137 -19.13 -10.53 -15.91
CA GLU A 137 -17.86 -10.14 -16.52
C GLU A 137 -17.81 -8.65 -16.87
N MET A 138 -18.89 -8.13 -17.45
CA MET A 138 -19.02 -6.70 -17.76
C MET A 138 -18.90 -5.84 -16.50
N ILE A 139 -19.62 -6.20 -15.43
CA ILE A 139 -19.54 -5.50 -14.13
C ILE A 139 -18.12 -5.57 -13.57
N SER A 140 -17.46 -6.73 -13.66
CA SER A 140 -16.07 -6.91 -13.22
C SER A 140 -15.10 -5.97 -13.95
N LYS A 141 -15.18 -5.87 -15.28
CA LYS A 141 -14.35 -4.96 -16.09
C LYS A 141 -14.59 -3.49 -15.74
N ILE A 142 -15.85 -3.11 -15.50
CA ILE A 142 -16.22 -1.75 -15.07
C ILE A 142 -15.65 -1.43 -13.68
N ILE A 143 -15.75 -2.38 -12.72
CA ILE A 143 -15.18 -2.24 -11.38
C ILE A 143 -13.66 -2.03 -11.47
N GLU A 144 -12.96 -2.90 -12.20
CA GLU A 144 -11.50 -2.85 -12.32
C GLU A 144 -11.04 -1.50 -12.88
N GLU A 145 -11.67 -1.04 -13.96
CA GLU A 145 -11.32 0.24 -14.57
C GLU A 145 -11.59 1.43 -13.62
N LYS A 146 -12.75 1.44 -12.94
CA LYS A 146 -13.08 2.50 -12.00
C LYS A 146 -12.05 2.56 -10.87
N LEU A 147 -11.71 1.42 -10.27
CA LEU A 147 -10.72 1.35 -9.20
C LEU A 147 -9.34 1.80 -9.67
N ARG A 148 -8.91 1.33 -10.85
CA ARG A 148 -7.65 1.74 -11.48
C ARG A 148 -7.57 3.25 -11.67
N SER A 149 -8.63 3.90 -12.14
CA SER A 149 -8.68 5.36 -12.32
C SER A 149 -8.52 6.14 -11.01
N ILE A 150 -8.98 5.58 -9.88
CA ILE A 150 -8.93 6.24 -8.57
C ILE A 150 -7.50 6.23 -8.02
N PHE A 151 -6.78 5.11 -8.11
CA PHE A 151 -5.40 5.00 -7.63
C PHE A 151 -4.37 5.71 -8.52
N TYR A 152 -4.64 5.86 -9.83
CA TYR A 152 -3.82 6.71 -10.69
C TYR A 152 -4.03 8.21 -10.45
N GLY A 153 -5.12 8.59 -9.80
CA GLY A 153 -5.40 9.98 -9.40
C GLY A 153 -4.70 10.34 -8.09
N ASN A 154 -5.47 10.93 -7.16
CA ASN A 154 -5.01 11.21 -5.81
C ASN A 154 -5.59 10.16 -4.84
N PRO A 155 -4.80 9.21 -4.31
CA PRO A 155 -5.28 8.20 -3.38
C PRO A 155 -5.91 8.76 -2.09
N LEU A 156 -5.61 9.99 -1.69
CA LEU A 156 -6.29 10.65 -0.56
C LEU A 156 -7.78 10.89 -0.80
N ASP A 157 -8.19 11.09 -2.05
CA ASP A 157 -9.60 11.34 -2.40
C ASP A 157 -10.50 10.15 -2.00
N ILE A 158 -9.93 8.95 -1.84
CA ILE A 158 -10.63 7.78 -1.29
C ILE A 158 -11.18 8.08 0.10
N PHE A 159 -10.39 8.77 0.94
CA PHE A 159 -10.71 9.01 2.35
C PHE A 159 -11.35 10.39 2.57
N GLU A 160 -10.90 11.41 1.86
CA GLU A 160 -11.38 12.80 2.01
C GLU A 160 -12.73 13.03 1.33
N LYS A 161 -12.95 12.38 0.18
CA LYS A 161 -14.11 12.63 -0.68
C LYS A 161 -15.01 11.40 -0.85
N ASP A 162 -14.66 10.30 -0.20
CA ASP A 162 -15.31 8.99 -0.38
C ASP A 162 -15.49 8.65 -1.86
N LYS A 163 -14.43 8.85 -2.66
CA LYS A 163 -14.48 8.70 -4.12
C LYS A 163 -14.88 7.29 -4.58
N VAL A 164 -14.68 6.30 -3.71
CA VAL A 164 -15.06 4.89 -3.88
C VAL A 164 -16.46 4.56 -3.34
N GLN A 165 -17.20 5.54 -2.81
CA GLN A 165 -18.57 5.39 -2.29
C GLN A 165 -18.75 4.25 -1.26
N LEU A 166 -17.75 4.07 -0.41
CA LEU A 166 -17.72 3.05 0.64
C LEU A 166 -18.42 3.48 1.93
N SER A 167 -19.19 4.58 1.85
CA SER A 167 -19.95 5.14 2.97
C SER A 167 -19.05 5.58 4.11
N PHE A 168 -17.91 6.17 3.74
CA PHE A 168 -16.98 6.80 4.67
C PHE A 168 -17.46 8.19 5.09
N GLY A 169 -18.15 8.91 4.18
CA GLY A 169 -18.57 10.29 4.42
C GLY A 169 -17.38 11.16 4.85
N LYS A 170 -17.55 11.92 5.93
CA LYS A 170 -16.49 12.76 6.54
C LYS A 170 -15.74 12.06 7.68
N TYR A 171 -15.96 10.76 7.90
CA TYR A 171 -15.45 10.09 9.11
C TYR A 171 -13.93 10.18 9.25
N PHE A 172 -13.18 10.02 8.16
CA PHE A 172 -11.72 10.12 8.20
C PHE A 172 -11.22 11.55 8.45
N THR A 173 -11.82 12.55 7.78
CA THR A 173 -11.45 13.95 8.00
C THR A 173 -11.80 14.42 9.41
N ASP A 174 -12.92 13.95 9.95
CA ASP A 174 -13.42 14.39 11.26
C ASP A 174 -12.69 13.71 12.43
N ASN A 175 -12.17 12.48 12.24
CA ASN A 175 -11.62 11.67 13.34
C ASN A 175 -10.12 11.34 13.19
N TYR A 176 -9.56 11.42 11.99
CA TYR A 176 -8.21 10.94 11.68
C TYR A 176 -7.47 11.84 10.68
N GLN A 177 -7.72 13.16 10.69
CA GLN A 177 -7.04 14.09 9.77
C GLN A 177 -5.51 13.99 9.86
N HIS A 178 -4.96 13.87 11.07
CA HIS A 178 -3.52 13.70 11.27
C HIS A 178 -2.97 12.43 10.61
N VAL A 179 -3.77 11.36 10.54
CA VAL A 179 -3.39 10.12 9.85
C VAL A 179 -3.43 10.31 8.33
N LEU A 180 -4.39 11.11 7.82
CA LEU A 180 -4.45 11.45 6.41
C LEU A 180 -3.25 12.30 5.97
N ASP A 181 -2.83 13.25 6.80
CA ASP A 181 -1.65 14.08 6.53
C ASP A 181 -0.38 13.21 6.43
N GLU A 182 -0.24 12.23 7.31
CA GLU A 182 0.87 11.27 7.26
C GLU A 182 0.78 10.34 6.05
N TYR A 183 -0.43 9.88 5.70
CA TYR A 183 -0.65 9.10 4.49
C TYR A 183 -0.32 9.88 3.21
N LYS A 184 -0.56 11.19 3.21
CA LYS A 184 -0.13 12.10 2.14
C LYS A 184 1.39 12.12 2.00
N GLU A 185 2.12 12.23 3.11
CA GLU A 185 3.58 12.14 3.07
C GLU A 185 4.07 10.77 2.56
N ILE A 186 3.44 9.68 3.00
CA ILE A 186 3.77 8.31 2.56
C ILE A 186 3.64 8.18 1.05
N THR A 187 2.52 8.63 0.48
CA THR A 187 2.26 8.58 -0.96
C THR A 187 3.20 9.50 -1.76
N ALA A 188 3.48 10.71 -1.26
CA ALA A 188 4.46 11.61 -1.87
C ALA A 188 5.88 11.01 -1.87
N THR A 189 6.26 10.37 -0.76
CA THR A 189 7.55 9.69 -0.61
C THR A 189 7.69 8.53 -1.59
N ARG A 190 6.63 7.72 -1.77
CA ARG A 190 6.57 6.67 -2.80
C ARG A 190 6.82 7.23 -4.19
N ASN A 191 6.15 8.33 -4.54
CA ASN A 191 6.30 8.97 -5.85
C ASN A 191 7.75 9.42 -6.10
N VAL A 192 8.38 10.03 -5.11
CA VAL A 192 9.78 10.46 -5.20
C VAL A 192 10.75 9.27 -5.35
N ILE A 193 10.51 8.18 -4.63
CA ILE A 193 11.34 6.98 -4.71
C ILE A 193 11.24 6.34 -6.09
N ILE A 194 10.03 6.17 -6.63
CA ILE A 194 9.81 5.55 -7.94
C ILE A 194 10.30 6.45 -9.07
N HIS A 195 9.90 7.72 -9.08
CA HIS A 195 10.05 8.58 -10.26
C HIS A 195 11.29 9.47 -10.23
N ASN A 196 11.86 9.73 -9.05
CA ASN A 196 13.02 10.62 -8.92
C ASN A 196 14.21 9.99 -8.18
N ASN A 197 14.29 8.65 -8.15
CA ASN A 197 15.35 7.89 -7.47
C ASN A 197 15.57 8.35 -6.01
N GLY A 198 14.46 8.65 -5.33
CA GLY A 198 14.45 9.10 -3.94
C GLY A 198 14.87 10.56 -3.74
N LYS A 199 15.05 11.36 -4.79
CA LYS A 199 15.41 12.78 -4.67
C LYS A 199 14.16 13.67 -4.59
N VAL A 200 14.11 14.55 -3.60
CA VAL A 200 13.00 15.49 -3.43
C VAL A 200 12.88 16.43 -4.63
N ASP A 201 11.66 16.58 -5.15
CA ASP A 201 11.30 17.51 -6.21
C ASP A 201 10.36 18.62 -5.69
N ARG A 202 9.99 19.54 -6.57
CA ARG A 202 9.05 20.62 -6.25
C ARG A 202 7.63 20.11 -5.98
N LYS A 203 7.26 18.92 -6.46
CA LYS A 203 5.94 18.35 -6.20
C LYS A 203 5.85 17.90 -4.74
N TYR A 204 6.84 17.15 -4.27
CA TYR A 204 6.96 16.72 -2.88
C TYR A 204 6.92 17.89 -1.90
N LEU A 205 7.71 18.95 -2.13
CA LEU A 205 7.74 20.13 -1.24
C LEU A 205 6.41 20.91 -1.19
N ARG A 206 5.57 20.80 -2.23
CA ARG A 206 4.21 21.37 -2.21
C ARG A 206 3.21 20.49 -1.47
N GLU A 207 3.41 19.16 -1.51
CA GLU A 207 2.49 18.20 -0.91
C GLU A 207 2.77 17.99 0.59
N VAL A 208 4.04 17.94 0.97
CA VAL A 208 4.52 17.67 2.34
C VAL A 208 5.02 18.97 2.98
N VAL A 209 4.11 19.66 3.66
CA VAL A 209 4.40 20.93 4.33
C VAL A 209 5.15 20.68 5.64
N GLY A 210 6.15 21.50 5.95
CA GLY A 210 6.94 21.38 7.18
C GLY A 210 8.03 20.31 7.15
N THR A 211 8.31 19.74 5.98
CA THR A 211 9.42 18.79 5.81
C THR A 211 10.78 19.46 6.04
N SER A 212 11.73 18.72 6.62
CA SER A 212 13.13 19.15 6.78
C SER A 212 13.98 18.96 5.52
N TYR A 213 13.43 18.34 4.47
CA TYR A 213 14.14 18.11 3.22
C TYR A 213 14.15 19.35 2.32
N ASN A 214 15.29 19.61 1.69
CA ASN A 214 15.42 20.59 0.62
C ASN A 214 15.33 19.93 -0.77
N LEU A 215 15.15 20.75 -1.81
CA LEU A 215 15.14 20.28 -3.20
C LEU A 215 16.40 19.47 -3.53
N ARG A 216 16.26 18.35 -4.23
CA ARG A 216 17.30 17.37 -4.57
C ARG A 216 17.87 16.56 -3.40
N ASN A 217 17.50 16.83 -2.15
CA ASN A 217 17.88 15.96 -1.02
C ASN A 217 17.36 14.54 -1.28
N ARG A 218 18.15 13.54 -0.88
CA ARG A 218 17.70 12.14 -0.93
C ARG A 218 16.90 11.82 0.33
N ILE A 219 15.70 11.30 0.16
CA ILE A 219 14.88 10.83 1.28
C ILE A 219 15.58 9.65 1.95
N ILE A 220 15.70 9.71 3.27
CA ILE A 220 16.22 8.63 4.11
C ILE A 220 15.03 7.94 4.75
N LEU A 221 14.87 6.65 4.45
CA LEU A 221 13.86 5.82 5.08
C LEU A 221 14.43 5.29 6.40
N GLU A 222 13.97 5.85 7.50
CA GLU A 222 14.31 5.34 8.83
C GLU A 222 13.38 4.20 9.24
N ARG A 223 13.89 3.33 10.12
CA ARG A 223 13.11 2.20 10.65
C ARG A 223 11.80 2.66 11.29
N GLN A 224 11.84 3.77 12.03
CA GLN A 224 10.65 4.32 12.69
C GLN A 224 9.62 4.80 11.67
N TYR A 225 10.08 5.49 10.61
CA TYR A 225 9.22 5.90 9.50
C TYR A 225 8.55 4.69 8.84
N LEU A 226 9.31 3.65 8.48
CA LEU A 226 8.75 2.42 7.89
C LEU A 226 7.71 1.76 8.81
N LYS A 227 8.02 1.62 10.11
CA LYS A 227 7.08 1.04 11.08
C LYS A 227 5.80 1.87 11.19
N LYS A 228 5.91 3.20 11.19
CA LYS A 228 4.78 4.12 11.23
C LYS A 228 3.94 4.00 9.97
N THR A 229 4.56 3.91 8.79
CA THR A 229 3.89 3.65 7.51
C THR A 229 3.04 2.39 7.57
N LEU A 230 3.60 1.25 7.95
CA LEU A 230 2.81 0.01 8.06
C LEU A 230 1.63 0.16 9.04
N SER A 231 1.84 0.88 10.15
CA SER A 231 0.80 1.09 11.16
C SER A 231 -0.34 1.98 10.63
N ILE A 232 -0.01 3.01 9.85
CA ILE A 232 -0.98 3.90 9.20
C ILE A 232 -1.78 3.12 8.16
N LEU A 233 -1.11 2.38 7.28
CA LEU A 233 -1.78 1.59 6.22
C LEU A 233 -2.69 0.52 6.82
N GLU A 234 -2.23 -0.22 7.86
CA GLU A 234 -3.08 -1.18 8.58
C GLU A 234 -4.28 -0.50 9.23
N GLY A 235 -4.07 0.68 9.81
CA GLY A 235 -5.09 1.49 10.45
C GLY A 235 -6.19 1.95 9.50
N LEU A 236 -5.80 2.58 8.40
CA LEU A 236 -6.73 3.02 7.35
C LEU A 236 -7.54 1.83 6.81
N ALA A 237 -6.89 0.71 6.51
CA ALA A 237 -7.54 -0.52 6.06
C ALA A 237 -8.57 -1.05 7.08
N ALA A 238 -8.19 -1.09 8.36
CA ALA A 238 -9.06 -1.57 9.44
C ALA A 238 -10.28 -0.67 9.65
N ILE A 239 -10.11 0.65 9.61
CA ILE A 239 -11.21 1.60 9.75
C ILE A 239 -12.11 1.59 8.50
N SER A 240 -11.55 1.50 7.30
CA SER A 240 -12.34 1.35 6.08
C SER A 240 -13.22 0.10 6.14
N SER A 241 -12.65 -1.04 6.53
CA SER A 241 -13.42 -2.27 6.72
C SER A 241 -14.48 -2.16 7.81
N LYS A 242 -14.18 -1.47 8.92
CA LYS A 242 -15.16 -1.19 9.98
C LYS A 242 -16.37 -0.47 9.40
N LEU A 243 -16.14 0.63 8.70
CA LEU A 243 -17.19 1.47 8.14
C LEU A 243 -18.00 0.73 7.08
N VAL A 244 -17.37 -0.07 6.21
CA VAL A 244 -18.09 -0.91 5.25
C VAL A 244 -18.97 -1.94 5.98
N VAL A 245 -18.41 -2.65 6.95
CA VAL A 245 -19.17 -3.68 7.71
C VAL A 245 -20.35 -3.05 8.44
N GLU A 246 -20.17 -1.91 9.11
CA GLU A 246 -21.20 -1.25 9.90
C GLU A 246 -22.23 -0.52 9.02
N ASN A 247 -21.78 0.33 8.10
CA ASN A 247 -22.64 1.28 7.39
C ASN A 247 -23.28 0.68 6.13
N ILE A 248 -22.62 -0.28 5.47
CA ILE A 248 -23.15 -0.90 4.24
C ILE A 248 -23.88 -2.19 4.58
N TYR A 249 -23.24 -3.06 5.37
CA TYR A 249 -23.76 -4.40 5.64
C TYR A 249 -24.50 -4.54 6.98
N ASN A 250 -24.62 -3.47 7.77
CA ASN A 250 -25.25 -3.49 9.10
C ASN A 250 -24.71 -4.62 10.01
N GLY A 251 -23.42 -4.89 9.89
CA GLY A 251 -22.69 -5.93 10.58
C GLY A 251 -21.89 -5.41 11.78
N ILE A 252 -21.18 -6.34 12.43
CA ILE A 252 -20.31 -6.02 13.56
C ILE A 252 -18.89 -6.50 13.24
N PRO A 253 -17.86 -5.62 13.34
CA PRO A 253 -16.46 -6.02 13.24
C PRO A 253 -16.09 -7.00 14.35
N ARG A 254 -15.42 -8.10 14.02
CA ARG A 254 -15.00 -9.13 14.99
C ARG A 254 -13.61 -9.66 14.71
N GLY A 255 -13.03 -10.37 15.68
CA GLY A 255 -11.80 -11.15 15.51
C GLY A 255 -10.60 -10.30 15.09
N LYS A 256 -9.95 -10.64 13.97
CA LYS A 256 -8.75 -9.92 13.53
C LYS A 256 -9.03 -8.48 13.10
N LEU A 257 -10.20 -8.20 12.52
CA LEU A 257 -10.61 -6.84 12.16
C LEU A 257 -10.77 -5.98 13.42
N GLU A 258 -11.53 -6.47 14.40
CA GLU A 258 -11.72 -5.80 15.68
C GLU A 258 -10.38 -5.52 16.40
N ASN A 259 -9.48 -6.50 16.40
CA ASN A 259 -8.16 -6.33 17.00
C ASN A 259 -7.34 -5.24 16.29
N SER A 260 -7.35 -5.19 14.97
CA SER A 260 -6.63 -4.15 14.22
C SER A 260 -7.24 -2.76 14.45
N ILE A 261 -8.58 -2.65 14.56
CA ILE A 261 -9.24 -1.39 14.93
C ILE A 261 -8.78 -0.91 16.32
N LYS A 262 -8.79 -1.80 17.32
CA LYS A 262 -8.34 -1.48 18.69
C LYS A 262 -6.86 -1.07 18.71
N SER A 263 -6.01 -1.84 18.05
CA SER A 263 -4.57 -1.55 17.95
C SER A 263 -4.30 -0.20 17.29
N PHE A 264 -5.03 0.14 16.22
CA PHE A 264 -4.90 1.43 15.56
C PHE A 264 -5.31 2.59 16.48
N LYS A 265 -6.51 2.50 17.09
CA LYS A 265 -7.03 3.54 18.00
C LYS A 265 -6.14 3.78 19.22
N ASN A 266 -5.51 2.73 19.74
CA ASN A 266 -4.59 2.83 20.87
C ASN A 266 -3.16 3.23 20.46
N GLY A 267 -2.87 3.20 19.16
CA GLY A 267 -1.56 3.49 18.58
C GLY A 267 -1.59 4.79 17.78
N VAL A 268 -1.21 4.71 16.50
CA VAL A 268 -1.06 5.87 15.60
C VAL A 268 -2.38 6.61 15.30
N GLY A 269 -3.53 5.96 15.53
CA GLY A 269 -4.84 6.57 15.40
C GLY A 269 -5.29 7.36 16.63
N LYS A 270 -4.54 7.35 17.73
CA LYS A 270 -4.86 8.11 18.93
C LYS A 270 -4.67 9.60 18.66
N THR A 271 -5.74 10.38 18.78
CA THR A 271 -5.67 11.85 18.80
C THR A 271 -4.94 12.29 20.07
N VAL A 272 -3.92 13.13 19.91
CA VAL A 272 -3.17 13.76 21.01
C VAL A 272 -3.92 14.99 21.50
#